data_AF-A0A151RCN7-F1
#
_entry.id   AF-A0A151RCN7-F1
#
_cell.length_a   1.000
_cell.length_b   1.000
_cell.length_c   1.000
_cell.angle_alpha   90.00
_cell.angle_beta   90.00
_cell.angle_gamma   90.00
#
_symmetry.space_group_name_H-M   'P 1'
#
loop_
_entity.id
_entity.type
_entity.pdbx_description
1 polymer ?
#
loop_
_entity_poly.entity_id
_entity_poly.type
_entity_poly.pdbx_seq_one_letter_code
_entity_poly.pdbx_strand_id
1 'polypeptide(L)' 'NRTILEMARSMLKEKGLPNTFWAEAVYIVVYILNRCPTKAVQDKTPIEAWSGKKPSAKHLRVFGSICYIHIP' A
#
# COMPACT_ATOMS: atom_id res chain seq x y z
N ASN A 1 0.23 -14.89 1.76
CA ASN A 1 0.77 -14.12 0.60
C ASN A 1 -0.15 -14.03 -0.62
N ARG A 2 -1.15 -14.92 -0.80
CA ARG A 2 -2.06 -14.88 -1.96
C ARG A 2 -2.79 -13.53 -2.14
N THR A 3 -3.43 -13.02 -1.09
CA THR A 3 -4.17 -11.74 -1.12
C THR A 3 -3.30 -10.56 -1.58
N ILE A 4 -2.06 -10.48 -1.09
CA ILE A 4 -1.14 -9.39 -1.45
C ILE A 4 -0.86 -9.40 -2.95
N LEU A 5 -0.57 -10.59 -3.50
CA LEU A 5 -0.26 -10.74 -4.92
C LEU A 5 -1.48 -10.49 -5.81
N GLU A 6 -2.67 -10.90 -5.39
CA GLU A 6 -3.92 -10.62 -6.12
C GLU A 6 -4.23 -9.12 -6.16
N MET A 7 -4.10 -8.42 -5.02
CA MET A 7 -4.26 -6.97 -4.96
C MET A 7 -3.22 -6.24 -5.83
N ALA A 8 -1.95 -6.63 -5.75
CA ALA A 8 -0.88 -6.01 -6.54
C ALA A 8 -1.14 -6.16 -8.06
N ARG A 9 -1.54 -7.36 -8.51
CA ARG A 9 -1.94 -7.58 -9.91
C ARG A 9 -3.15 -6.75 -10.32
N SER A 10 -4.17 -6.66 -9.45
CA SER A 10 -5.35 -5.83 -9.71
C SER A 10 -4.99 -4.35 -9.84
N MET A 11 -4.13 -3.83 -8.95
CA MET A 11 -3.69 -2.43 -8.98
C MET A 11 -2.91 -2.08 -10.26
N LEU A 12 -2.00 -2.96 -10.69
CA LEU A 12 -1.28 -2.79 -11.96
C LEU A 12 -2.24 -2.80 -13.15
N LYS A 13 -3.18 -3.75 -13.17
CA LYS A 13 -4.16 -3.88 -14.26
C LYS A 13 -5.11 -2.68 -14.32
N GLU A 14 -5.56 -2.18 -13.18
CA GLU A 14 -6.45 -1.02 -13.07
C GLU A 14 -5.78 0.25 -13.61
N LYS A 15 -4.48 0.45 -13.32
CA LYS A 15 -3.72 1.63 -13.78
C LYS A 15 -3.04 1.44 -15.14
N GLY A 16 -3.18 0.27 -15.76
CA GLY A 16 -2.51 -0.05 -17.03
C GLY A 16 -0.99 0.03 -16.95
N LEU A 17 -0.40 -0.19 -15.76
CA LEU A 17 1.03 -0.07 -15.55
C LEU A 17 1.77 -1.34 -15.98
N PRO A 18 3.00 -1.22 -16.51
CA PRO A 18 3.85 -2.37 -16.81
C PRO A 18 4.13 -3.23 -15.57
N ASN A 19 4.33 -4.53 -15.79
CA ASN A 19 4.70 -5.47 -14.72
C ASN A 19 6.04 -5.16 -14.07
N THR A 20 6.87 -4.27 -14.63
CA THR A 20 8.11 -3.80 -14.00
C THR A 20 7.84 -3.12 -12.65
N PHE A 21 6.64 -2.55 -12.45
CA PHE A 21 6.21 -1.90 -11.20
C PHE A 21 5.65 -2.87 -10.13
N TRP A 22 5.85 -4.18 -10.28
CA TRP A 22 5.25 -5.19 -9.39
C TRP A 22 5.75 -5.06 -7.96
N ALA A 23 7.02 -4.72 -7.75
CA ALA A 23 7.61 -4.60 -6.44
C ALA A 23 6.99 -3.42 -5.67
N GLU A 24 6.79 -2.30 -6.36
CA GLU A 24 6.14 -1.09 -5.87
C GLU A 24 4.66 -1.35 -5.55
N ALA A 25 3.96 -2.09 -6.42
CA ALA A 25 2.58 -2.49 -6.17
C ALA A 25 2.46 -3.35 -4.91
N VAL A 26 3.31 -4.37 -4.75
CA VAL A 26 3.36 -5.22 -3.55
C VAL A 26 3.68 -4.39 -2.31
N TYR A 27 4.66 -3.49 -2.39
CA TYR A 27 5.03 -2.60 -1.29
C TYR A 27 3.84 -1.75 -0.82
N ILE A 28 3.14 -1.13 -1.76
CA ILE A 28 1.98 -0.29 -1.45
C ILE A 28 0.84 -1.11 -0.85
N VAL A 29 0.57 -2.31 -1.37
CA VAL A 29 -0.45 -3.20 -0.80
C VAL A 29 -0.14 -3.52 0.66
N VAL A 30 1.09 -3.93 0.99
CA VAL A 30 1.49 -4.21 2.37
C VAL A 30 1.41 -2.95 3.24
N TYR A 31 1.85 -1.82 2.71
CA TYR A 31 1.80 -0.53 3.39
C TYR A 31 0.39 -0.11 3.79
N ILE A 32 -0.57 -0.30 2.87
CA ILE A 32 -2.00 -0.02 3.06
C ILE A 32 -2.60 -1.02 4.04
N LEU A 33 -2.37 -2.32 3.88
CA LEU A 33 -2.92 -3.36 4.77
C LEU A 33 -2.50 -3.15 6.23
N ASN A 34 -1.27 -2.68 6.47
CA ASN A 34 -0.81 -2.34 7.81
C ASN A 34 -1.49 -1.09 8.40
N ARG A 35 -2.12 -0.24 7.58
CA ARG A 35 -2.82 1.00 7.96
C ARG A 35 -4.33 0.90 7.81
N CYS A 36 -4.85 -0.22 7.34
CA CYS A 36 -6.28 -0.49 7.29
C CYS A 36 -6.71 -1.20 8.58
N PRO A 37 -7.93 -0.95 9.08
CA PRO A 37 -8.54 -1.79 10.11
C PRO A 37 -8.64 -3.24 9.62
N THR A 38 -8.42 -4.19 10.51
CA THR A 38 -8.55 -5.62 10.20
C THR A 38 -9.33 -6.32 11.30
N LYS A 39 -9.98 -7.45 10.98
CA LYS A 39 -10.69 -8.24 12.00
C LYS A 39 -9.76 -8.83 13.07
N ALA A 40 -8.48 -9.00 12.75
CA ALA A 40 -7.48 -9.56 13.67
C ALA A 40 -7.05 -8.57 14.76
N VAL A 41 -7.21 -7.27 14.51
CA VAL A 41 -6.81 -6.21 15.43
C VAL A 41 -8.00 -5.31 15.68
N GLN A 42 -8.65 -5.51 16.83
CA GLN A 42 -9.87 -4.79 17.18
C GLN A 42 -9.59 -3.29 17.37
N ASP A 43 -10.42 -2.46 16.73
CA ASP A 43 -10.45 -1.00 16.81
C ASP A 43 -9.12 -0.27 16.50
N LYS A 44 -8.13 -0.98 15.95
CA LYS A 44 -6.81 -0.45 15.58
C LYS A 44 -6.36 -0.98 14.25
N THR A 45 -5.44 -0.25 13.64
CA THR A 45 -4.68 -0.74 12.48
C THR A 45 -3.51 -1.62 12.94
N PRO A 46 -3.03 -2.58 12.15
CA PRO A 46 -1.87 -3.40 12.54
C PRO A 46 -0.65 -2.57 12.93
N ILE A 47 -0.36 -1.47 12.22
CA ILE A 47 0.75 -0.58 12.55
C ILE A 47 0.52 0.16 13.87
N GLU A 48 -0.72 0.54 14.18
CA GLU A 48 -1.06 1.19 15.45
C GLU A 48 -0.96 0.22 16.62
N ALA A 49 -1.38 -1.03 16.45
CA ALA A 49 -1.23 -2.07 17.47
C ALA A 49 0.24 -2.39 17.74
N TRP A 50 1.09 -2.39 16.70
CA TRP A 50 2.52 -2.66 16.84
C TRP A 50 3.31 -1.47 17.39
N SER A 51 3.07 -0.26 16.88
CA SER A 51 3.86 0.93 17.23
C SER A 51 3.28 1.78 18.37
N GLY A 52 2.02 1.53 18.77
CA GLY A 52 1.27 2.36 19.71
C GLY A 52 0.85 3.73 19.17
N LYS A 53 1.19 4.06 17.91
CA LYS A 53 0.91 5.36 17.29
C LYS A 53 -0.10 5.22 16.15
N LYS A 54 -1.14 6.05 16.17
CA LYS A 54 -2.12 6.12 15.08
C LYS A 54 -1.45 6.61 13.79
N PRO A 55 -1.53 5.87 12.67
CA PRO A 55 -0.91 6.30 11.42
C PRO A 55 -1.66 7.48 10.81
N SER A 56 -0.92 8.42 10.23
CA SER A 56 -1.50 9.41 9.31
C SER A 56 -1.73 8.77 7.94
N ALA A 57 -2.79 9.19 7.26
CA ALA A 57 -3.06 8.86 5.86
C ALA A 57 -2.92 10.08 4.92
N LYS A 58 -2.58 11.26 5.45
CA LYS A 58 -2.56 12.53 4.70
C LYS A 58 -1.54 12.55 3.55
N HIS A 59 -0.48 11.76 3.66
CA HIS A 59 0.58 11.67 2.66
C HIS A 59 0.31 10.65 1.56
N LEU A 60 -0.77 9.86 1.66
CA LEU A 60 -1.10 8.86 0.64
C LEU A 60 -1.50 9.53 -0.68
N ARG A 61 -1.04 8.93 -1.77
CA ARG A 61 -1.41 9.29 -3.14
C ARG A 61 -1.98 8.07 -3.85
N VAL A 62 -2.75 8.31 -4.91
CA VAL A 62 -3.30 7.25 -5.76
C VAL A 62 -2.14 6.52 -6.44
N PHE A 63 -2.15 5.19 -6.41
CA PHE A 63 -1.15 4.40 -7.13
C PHE A 63 -1.15 4.74 -8.62
N GLY A 64 0.04 4.88 -9.22
CA GLY A 64 0.20 5.32 -10.61
C GLY A 64 0.05 6.82 -10.82
N SER A 65 0.01 7.65 -9.77
CA SER A 65 0.11 9.10 -9.91
C SER A 65 1.47 9.52 -10.47
N ILE A 66 1.48 10.61 -11.25
CA ILE A 66 2.72 11.23 -11.74
C ILE A 66 3.62 11.61 -10.54
N CYS A 67 4.89 11.22 -10.62
CA CYS A 67 5.92 11.59 -9.66
C CYS A 67 7.16 12.14 -10.38
N TYR A 68 7.93 12.97 -9.69
CA TYR A 68 9.16 13.56 -10.20
C TYR A 68 10.34 13.08 -9.35
N ILE A 69 11.42 12.67 -10.01
CA ILE A 69 12.67 12.29 -9.36
C ILE A 69 13.69 13.41 -9.58
N HIS A 70 14.40 13.79 -8.51
CA HIS A 70 15.52 14.72 -8.62
C HIS A 70 16.73 13.99 -9.17
N ILE A 71 17.19 14.41 -10.35
CA ILE A 71 18.45 13.92 -10.94
C ILE A 71 19.52 14.95 -10.54
N PRO A 72 20.56 14.57 -9.79
CA PRO A 72 21.65 15.46 -9.38
C PRO A 72 22.51 15.93 -10.56
#